data_AF-A0A072TDX2-F1
#
_entry.id   AF-A0A072TDX2-F1
#
_cell.length_a   1.000
_cell.length_b   1.000
_cell.length_c   1.000
_cell.angle_alpha   90.00
_cell.angle_beta   90.00
_cell.angle_gamma   90.00
#
_symmetry.space_group_name_H-M   'P 1'
#
loop_
_entity.id
_entity.type
_entity.pdbx_description
1 polymer ?
#
loop_
_entity_poly.entity_id
_entity_poly.type
_entity_poly.pdbx_seq_one_letter_code
_entity_poly.pdbx_strand_id
1 'polypeptide(L)'
;VALCIYQFFIYPSVEKACGPIGFARITAIFSMPLLQSYPFIAMLSGITLYIVISIASILKNIMSETIQTGLFLIQNRVVEQHQRGAANGIAMTSMSLFKAIGPAAGGTILTWSQKRMDASFLPGTQMVFFFLNLVEGLGILLMFKPFLGEKKKTNSDELQ
;
A
#
# COMPACT_ATOMS: atom_id res chain seq x y z
N VAL A 1 3.31 -12.32 -14.10
CA VAL A 1 2.79 -13.69 -13.89
C VAL A 1 2.44 -13.94 -12.43
N ALA A 2 3.38 -13.89 -11.48
CA ALA A 2 3.09 -14.14 -10.05
C ALA A 2 1.98 -13.25 -9.47
N LEU A 3 2.02 -11.94 -9.74
CA LEU A 3 0.96 -11.00 -9.32
C LEU A 3 -0.40 -11.32 -9.95
N CYS A 4 -0.43 -11.71 -11.23
CA CYS A 4 -1.66 -12.10 -11.90
C CYS A 4 -2.28 -13.35 -11.26
N ILE A 5 -1.46 -14.36 -10.93
CA ILE A 5 -1.91 -15.56 -10.24
C ILE A 5 -2.48 -15.22 -8.87
N TYR A 6 -1.79 -14.37 -8.10
CA TYR A 6 -2.29 -13.88 -6.82
C TYR A 6 -3.65 -13.20 -6.97
N GLN A 7 -3.77 -12.29 -7.94
CA GLN A 7 -4.97 -11.49 -8.13
C GLN A 7 -6.19 -12.30 -8.57
N PHE A 8 -6.01 -13.30 -9.43
CA PHE A 8 -7.13 -14.10 -9.96
C PHE A 8 -7.57 -15.23 -9.02
N PHE A 9 -6.64 -15.84 -8.26
CA PHE A 9 -6.95 -17.05 -7.50
C PHE A 9 -6.92 -16.85 -5.98
N ILE A 10 -5.96 -16.09 -5.48
CA ILE A 10 -5.73 -15.96 -4.03
C ILE A 10 -6.55 -14.81 -3.46
N TYR A 11 -6.47 -13.63 -4.08
CA TYR A 11 -7.16 -12.43 -3.61
C TYR A 11 -8.68 -12.63 -3.44
N PRO A 12 -9.44 -13.21 -4.40
CA PRO A 12 -10.89 -13.35 -4.26
C PRO A 12 -11.28 -14.31 -3.12
N SER A 13 -10.45 -15.32 -2.86
CA SER A 13 -10.66 -16.28 -1.78
C SER A 13 -10.48 -15.63 -0.42
N VAL A 14 -9.44 -14.78 -0.27
CA VAL A 14 -9.14 -14.08 0.97
C VAL A 14 -10.09 -12.89 1.22
N GLU A 15 -10.48 -12.17 0.16
CA GLU A 15 -11.46 -11.07 0.25
C GLU A 15 -12.81 -11.57 0.78
N LYS A 16 -13.27 -12.75 0.35
CA LYS A 16 -14.53 -13.35 0.84
C LYS A 16 -14.50 -13.63 2.34
N ALA A 17 -13.34 -13.95 2.91
CA ALA A 17 -13.20 -14.27 4.33
C ALA A 17 -13.08 -13.03 5.23
N CYS A 18 -12.29 -12.03 4.81
CA CYS A 18 -11.93 -10.88 5.67
C CYS A 18 -12.63 -9.56 5.28
N GLY A 19 -13.32 -9.53 4.15
CA GLY A 19 -13.80 -8.30 3.52
C GLY A 19 -12.65 -7.45 2.93
N PRO A 20 -12.93 -6.62 1.91
CA PRO A 20 -11.88 -5.87 1.22
C PRO A 20 -11.18 -4.84 2.11
N ILE A 21 -11.90 -4.23 3.07
CA ILE A 21 -11.33 -3.23 3.98
C ILE A 21 -10.49 -3.85 5.10
N GLY A 22 -10.96 -4.95 5.68
CA GLY A 22 -10.26 -5.65 6.77
C GLY A 22 -8.96 -6.22 6.26
N PHE A 23 -9.02 -6.85 5.08
CA PHE A 23 -7.84 -7.40 4.43
C PHE A 23 -6.83 -6.32 4.02
N ALA A 24 -7.29 -5.19 3.45
CA ALA A 24 -6.41 -4.07 3.11
C ALA A 24 -5.73 -3.46 4.34
N ARG A 25 -6.46 -3.27 5.45
CA ARG A 25 -5.91 -2.72 6.71
C ARG A 25 -4.85 -3.64 7.31
N ILE A 26 -5.15 -4.93 7.46
CA ILE A 26 -4.22 -5.92 8.01
C ILE A 26 -2.95 -5.96 7.16
N THR A 27 -3.12 -6.04 5.83
CA THR A 27 -2.00 -6.06 4.88
C THR A 27 -1.16 -4.79 4.98
N ALA A 28 -1.78 -3.62 5.08
CA ALA A 28 -1.05 -2.36 5.22
C ALA A 28 -0.26 -2.29 6.54
N ILE A 29 -0.82 -2.78 7.66
CA ILE A 29 -0.10 -2.87 8.94
C ILE A 29 1.15 -3.76 8.83
N PHE A 30 1.04 -4.93 8.18
CA PHE A 30 2.20 -5.82 7.98
C PHE A 30 3.22 -5.27 6.98
N SER A 31 2.80 -4.34 6.12
CA SER A 31 3.64 -3.78 5.07
C SER A 31 4.66 -2.76 5.64
N MET A 32 4.35 -2.12 6.79
CA MET A 32 5.27 -1.27 7.54
C MET A 32 6.54 -1.99 8.04
N PRO A 33 6.46 -3.07 8.84
CA PRO A 33 7.66 -3.77 9.30
C PRO A 33 8.45 -4.37 8.14
N LEU A 34 7.78 -4.80 7.06
CA LEU A 34 8.46 -5.23 5.85
C LEU A 34 9.28 -4.08 5.24
N LEU A 35 8.69 -2.89 5.09
CA LEU A 35 9.37 -1.71 4.58
C LEU A 35 10.55 -1.30 5.48
N GLN A 36 10.38 -1.38 6.80
CA GLN A 36 11.45 -1.10 7.76
C GLN A 36 12.57 -2.15 7.76
N SER A 37 12.33 -3.36 7.25
CA SER A 37 13.34 -4.41 7.15
C SER A 37 14.37 -4.18 6.03
N TYR A 38 14.06 -3.36 5.01
CA TYR A 38 14.92 -3.15 3.84
C TYR A 38 16.32 -2.60 4.15
N PRO A 39 16.51 -1.62 5.06
CA PRO A 39 17.84 -1.21 5.52
C PRO A 39 18.68 -2.37 6.08
N PHE A 40 18.06 -3.32 6.77
CA PHE A 40 18.74 -4.49 7.32
C PHE A 40 19.03 -5.54 6.25
N ILE A 41 18.12 -5.73 5.30
CA ILE A 41 18.34 -6.58 4.12
C ILE A 41 19.57 -6.08 3.35
N ALA A 42 19.74 -4.76 3.22
CA ALA A 42 20.88 -4.16 2.54
C ALA A 42 22.24 -4.41 3.24
N MET A 43 22.26 -4.92 4.48
CA MET A 43 23.50 -5.33 5.16
C MET A 43 23.97 -6.74 4.74
N LEU A 44 23.12 -7.52 4.06
CA LEU A 44 23.50 -8.81 3.48
C LEU A 44 24.37 -8.60 2.24
N SER A 45 25.12 -9.63 1.85
CA SER A 45 25.97 -9.59 0.65
C SER A 45 25.78 -10.82 -0.25
N GLY A 46 26.14 -10.68 -1.53
CA GLY A 46 26.14 -11.76 -2.51
C GLY A 46 24.75 -12.35 -2.80
N ILE A 47 24.70 -13.68 -2.91
CA ILE A 47 23.48 -14.43 -3.29
C ILE A 47 22.38 -14.28 -2.24
N THR A 48 22.74 -14.25 -0.95
CA THR A 48 21.76 -14.10 0.13
C THR A 48 21.01 -12.78 0.04
N LEU A 49 21.72 -11.68 -0.25
CA LEU A 49 21.08 -10.38 -0.50
C LEU A 49 20.07 -10.48 -1.65
N TYR A 50 20.50 -11.05 -2.78
CA TYR A 50 19.65 -11.18 -3.97
C TYR A 50 18.38 -12.00 -3.71
N ILE A 51 18.49 -13.12 -3.00
CA ILE A 51 17.35 -13.97 -2.65
C ILE A 51 16.40 -13.22 -1.72
N VAL A 52 16.92 -12.67 -0.62
CA VAL A 52 16.10 -12.02 0.42
C VAL A 52 15.42 -10.76 -0.13
N ILE A 53 16.14 -9.92 -0.87
CA ILE A 53 15.55 -8.70 -1.47
C ILE A 53 14.50 -9.04 -2.53
N SER A 54 14.69 -10.13 -3.29
CA SER A 54 13.70 -10.59 -4.28
C SER A 54 12.42 -11.06 -3.59
N ILE A 55 12.54 -11.88 -2.53
CA ILE A 55 11.38 -12.33 -1.74
C ILE A 55 10.66 -11.13 -1.12
N ALA A 56 11.40 -10.22 -0.48
CA ALA A 56 10.83 -9.02 0.13
C ALA A 56 10.12 -8.13 -0.92
N SER A 57 10.71 -7.98 -2.11
CA SER A 57 10.13 -7.21 -3.20
C SER A 57 8.85 -7.85 -3.76
N ILE A 58 8.82 -9.17 -3.93
CA ILE A 58 7.60 -9.89 -4.34
C ILE A 58 6.51 -9.70 -3.29
N LEU A 59 6.85 -9.89 -2.02
CA LEU A 59 5.91 -9.73 -0.91
C LEU A 59 5.35 -8.30 -0.86
N LYS A 60 6.21 -7.28 -0.95
CA LYS A 60 5.78 -5.87 -0.96
C LYS A 60 4.86 -5.54 -2.14
N ASN A 61 5.14 -6.09 -3.33
CA ASN A 61 4.27 -5.91 -4.49
C ASN A 61 2.90 -6.57 -4.28
N ILE A 62 2.86 -7.80 -3.76
CA ILE A 62 1.59 -8.48 -3.44
C ILE A 62 0.77 -7.63 -2.47
N MET A 63 1.40 -7.16 -1.38
CA MET A 63 0.73 -6.33 -0.38
C MET A 63 0.20 -5.01 -0.95
N SER A 64 0.97 -4.36 -1.83
CA SER A 64 0.54 -3.14 -2.51
C SER A 64 -0.69 -3.37 -3.40
N GLU A 65 -0.69 -4.45 -4.19
CA GLU A 65 -1.82 -4.82 -5.05
C GLU A 65 -3.07 -5.18 -4.24
N THR A 66 -2.89 -5.87 -3.10
CA THR A 66 -3.98 -6.17 -2.16
C THR A 66 -4.69 -4.90 -1.68
N ILE A 67 -3.90 -3.93 -1.23
CA ILE A 67 -4.41 -2.65 -0.72
C ILE A 67 -5.13 -1.90 -1.85
N GLN A 68 -4.49 -1.79 -3.01
CA GLN A 68 -5.03 -1.07 -4.16
C GLN A 68 -6.36 -1.68 -4.64
N THR A 69 -6.42 -3.01 -4.75
CA THR A 69 -7.66 -3.71 -5.10
C THR A 69 -8.75 -3.49 -4.05
N GLY A 70 -8.41 -3.57 -2.76
CA GLY A 70 -9.37 -3.34 -1.68
C GLY A 70 -9.98 -1.93 -1.74
N LEU A 71 -9.15 -0.92 -1.99
CA LEU A 71 -9.59 0.47 -2.16
C LEU A 71 -10.51 0.62 -3.38
N PHE A 72 -10.17 0.04 -4.53
CA PHE A 72 -11.03 0.09 -5.73
C PHE A 72 -12.38 -0.58 -5.51
N LEU A 73 -12.42 -1.72 -4.82
CA LEU A 73 -13.67 -2.40 -4.49
C LEU A 73 -14.55 -1.54 -3.58
N ILE A 74 -13.96 -0.88 -2.59
CA ILE A 74 -14.70 0.02 -1.70
C ILE A 74 -15.23 1.22 -2.47
N GLN A 75 -14.41 1.87 -3.31
CA GLN A 75 -14.83 2.99 -4.17
C GLN A 75 -16.01 2.60 -5.05
N ASN A 76 -15.93 1.45 -5.72
CA ASN A 76 -17.02 0.93 -6.55
C ASN A 76 -18.30 0.61 -5.74
N ARG A 77 -18.18 0.18 -4.48
CA ARG A 77 -19.33 -0.10 -3.61
C ARG A 77 -20.01 1.18 -3.09
N VAL A 78 -19.26 2.24 -2.83
CA VAL A 78 -19.81 3.50 -2.30
C VAL A 78 -20.39 4.41 -3.38
N VAL A 79 -19.88 4.32 -4.61
CA VAL A 79 -20.32 5.12 -5.75
C VAL A 79 -21.46 4.44 -6.52
N GLU A 80 -22.46 5.22 -6.91
CA GLU A 80 -23.55 4.74 -7.75
C GLU A 80 -23.06 4.26 -9.12
N GLN A 81 -23.68 3.22 -9.67
CA GLN A 81 -23.22 2.56 -10.89
C GLN A 81 -22.94 3.53 -12.04
N HIS A 82 -23.80 4.54 -12.24
CA HIS A 82 -23.67 5.52 -13.31
C HIS A 82 -22.47 6.47 -13.13
N GLN A 83 -21.99 6.66 -11.89
CA GLN A 83 -20.87 7.55 -11.57
C GLN A 83 -19.55 6.81 -11.35
N ARG A 84 -19.55 5.46 -11.36
CA ARG A 84 -18.33 4.66 -11.13
C ARG A 84 -17.20 5.03 -12.08
N GLY A 85 -17.51 5.29 -13.35
CA GLY A 85 -16.53 5.72 -14.35
C GLY A 85 -15.86 7.06 -14.00
N ALA A 86 -16.66 8.06 -13.60
CA ALA A 86 -16.15 9.37 -13.19
C ALA A 86 -15.32 9.28 -11.91
N ALA A 87 -15.82 8.56 -10.90
CA ALA A 87 -15.11 8.37 -9.63
C ALA A 87 -13.77 7.64 -9.81
N ASN A 88 -13.75 6.55 -10.57
CA ASN A 88 -12.52 5.82 -10.88
C ASN A 88 -11.56 6.69 -11.70
N GLY A 89 -12.07 7.50 -12.63
CA GLY A 89 -11.26 8.47 -13.38
C GLY A 89 -10.56 9.50 -12.49
N ILE A 90 -11.28 10.07 -11.52
CA ILE A 90 -10.72 11.02 -10.53
C ILE A 90 -9.68 10.32 -9.66
N ALA A 91 -9.97 9.12 -9.16
CA ALA A 91 -9.05 8.33 -8.34
C ALA A 91 -7.76 8.00 -9.11
N MET A 92 -7.88 7.54 -10.36
CA MET A 92 -6.74 7.21 -11.24
C MET A 92 -5.90 8.44 -11.60
N THR A 93 -6.55 9.58 -11.84
CA THR A 93 -5.86 10.85 -12.11
C THR A 93 -5.05 11.30 -10.89
N SER A 94 -5.68 11.28 -9.71
CA SER A 94 -5.03 11.63 -8.45
C SER A 94 -3.84 10.71 -8.18
N MET A 95 -4.01 9.39 -8.32
CA MET A 95 -2.94 8.42 -8.16
C MET A 95 -1.78 8.68 -9.13
N SER A 96 -2.09 8.93 -10.40
CA SER A 96 -1.06 9.17 -11.43
C SER A 96 -0.26 10.44 -11.15
N LEU A 97 -0.92 11.50 -10.65
CA LEU A 97 -0.25 12.71 -10.19
C LEU A 97 0.74 12.41 -9.06
N PHE A 98 0.33 11.67 -8.03
CA PHE A 98 1.22 11.27 -6.94
C PHE A 98 2.36 10.37 -7.42
N LYS A 99 2.11 9.44 -8.36
CA LYS A 99 3.16 8.62 -8.98
C LYS A 99 4.15 9.45 -9.79
N ALA A 100 3.73 10.56 -10.38
CA ALA A 100 4.62 11.47 -11.11
C ALA A 100 5.53 12.27 -10.16
N ILE A 101 5.01 12.69 -9.00
CA ILE A 101 5.76 13.46 -8.00
C ILE A 101 6.66 12.55 -7.15
N GLY A 102 6.25 11.30 -6.94
CA GLY A 102 6.91 10.33 -6.07
C GLY A 102 8.43 10.19 -6.28
N PRO A 103 8.94 10.00 -7.51
CA PRO A 103 10.37 9.93 -7.78
C PRO A 103 11.15 11.18 -7.39
N ALA A 104 10.60 12.38 -7.63
CA ALA A 104 11.26 13.64 -7.28
C ALA A 104 11.32 13.83 -5.75
N ALA A 105 10.21 13.54 -5.04
CA ALA A 105 10.18 13.57 -3.59
C ALA A 105 11.14 12.53 -2.99
N GLY A 106 11.11 11.29 -3.50
CA GLY A 106 12.00 10.21 -3.08
C GLY A 106 13.47 10.53 -3.31
N GLY A 107 13.81 11.09 -4.48
CA GLY A 107 15.17 11.53 -4.81
C GLY A 107 15.67 12.65 -3.91
N THR A 108 14.80 13.59 -3.54
CA THR A 108 15.12 14.67 -2.59
C THR A 108 15.42 14.09 -1.20
N ILE A 109 14.59 13.18 -0.70
CA ILE A 109 14.80 12.51 0.58
C ILE A 109 16.09 11.69 0.56
N LEU A 110 16.36 10.96 -0.53
CA LEU A 110 17.60 10.19 -0.70
C LEU A 110 18.85 11.08 -0.73
N THR A 111 18.79 12.21 -1.44
CA THR A 111 19.91 13.17 -1.47
C THR A 111 20.17 13.74 -0.09
N TRP A 112 19.12 14.02 0.67
CA TRP A 112 19.25 14.49 2.05
C TRP A 112 19.80 13.41 2.97
N SER A 113 19.37 12.17 2.79
CA SER A 113 19.84 11.04 3.58
C SER A 113 21.33 10.80 3.37
N GLN A 114 21.81 10.90 2.13
CA GLN A 114 23.24 10.78 1.80
C GLN A 114 24.12 11.87 2.45
N LYS A 115 23.57 13.07 2.73
CA LYS A 115 24.31 14.14 3.43
C LYS A 115 24.45 13.89 4.94
N ARG A 116 23.72 12.93 5.50
CA ARG A 116 23.66 12.66 6.96
C ARG A 116 24.00 11.20 7.29
N MET A 117 24.96 10.62 6.58
CA MET A 117 25.42 9.26 6.87
C MET A 117 26.02 9.11 8.27
N ASP A 118 26.68 10.17 8.77
CA ASP A 118 27.37 10.16 10.08
C ASP A 118 26.49 10.63 11.26
N ALA A 119 25.17 10.78 11.05
CA ALA A 119 24.27 11.23 12.11
C ALA A 119 24.02 10.10 13.14
N SER A 120 24.02 10.45 14.43
CA SER A 120 23.74 9.50 15.52
C SER A 120 22.27 9.04 15.60
N PHE A 121 21.36 9.75 14.93
CA PHE A 121 19.93 9.45 14.89
C PHE A 121 19.43 9.43 13.44
N LEU A 122 18.80 8.32 13.02
CA LEU A 122 18.34 8.05 11.65
C LEU A 122 19.43 8.27 10.56
N PRO A 123 20.54 7.50 10.60
CA PRO A 123 21.62 7.63 9.63
C PRO A 123 21.21 7.19 8.23
N GLY A 124 21.58 7.99 7.23
CA GLY A 124 21.54 7.62 5.81
C GLY A 124 20.25 6.91 5.39
N THR A 125 20.38 5.70 4.89
CA THR A 125 19.29 4.89 4.33
C THR A 125 18.10 4.70 5.28
N GLN A 126 18.31 4.64 6.60
CA GLN A 126 17.21 4.48 7.56
C GLN A 126 16.21 5.65 7.53
N MET A 127 16.69 6.86 7.25
CA MET A 127 15.84 8.05 7.09
C MET A 127 14.84 7.87 5.94
N VAL A 128 15.28 7.33 4.79
CA VAL A 128 14.42 7.13 3.62
C VAL A 128 13.26 6.20 3.96
N PHE A 129 13.56 5.04 4.53
CA PHE A 129 12.54 4.06 4.91
C PHE A 129 11.65 4.53 6.05
N PHE A 130 12.17 5.38 6.95
CA PHE A 130 11.36 6.05 7.97
C PHE A 130 10.32 7.00 7.36
N PHE A 131 10.73 7.88 6.42
CA PHE A 131 9.78 8.76 5.72
C PHE A 131 8.74 7.99 4.92
N LEU A 132 9.16 6.92 4.23
CA LEU A 132 8.22 6.05 3.52
C LEU A 132 7.23 5.38 4.48
N ASN A 133 7.68 4.94 5.67
CA ASN A 133 6.79 4.42 6.72
C ASN A 133 5.83 5.48 7.28
N LEU A 134 6.25 6.76 7.40
CA LEU A 134 5.35 7.85 7.80
C LEU A 134 4.22 8.06 6.78
N VAL A 135 4.55 8.07 5.49
CA VAL A 135 3.57 8.21 4.41
C VAL A 135 2.62 7.01 4.40
N GLU A 136 3.17 5.79 4.53
CA GLU A 136 2.37 4.56 4.63
C GLU A 136 1.46 4.57 5.87
N GLY A 137 1.98 5.05 7.00
CA GLY A 137 1.24 5.17 8.26
C GLY A 137 0.09 6.17 8.18
N LEU A 138 0.30 7.30 7.52
CA LEU A 138 -0.77 8.24 7.21
C LEU A 138 -1.82 7.59 6.31
N GLY A 139 -1.40 6.84 5.29
CA GLY A 139 -2.31 6.08 4.43
C GLY A 139 -3.16 5.06 5.20
N ILE A 140 -2.54 4.32 6.12
CA ILE A 140 -3.22 3.38 7.02
C ILE A 140 -4.23 4.11 7.91
N LEU A 141 -3.83 5.23 8.53
CA LEU A 141 -4.69 6.04 9.38
C LEU A 141 -5.95 6.50 8.62
N LEU A 142 -5.79 6.92 7.37
CA LEU A 142 -6.89 7.34 6.50
C LEU A 142 -7.83 6.17 6.09
N MET A 143 -7.41 4.91 6.25
CA MET A 143 -8.29 3.76 6.04
C MET A 143 -9.21 3.49 7.24
N PHE A 144 -8.98 4.10 8.40
CA PHE A 144 -9.83 3.95 9.59
C PHE A 144 -10.94 5.00 9.64
N LYS A 145 -11.97 4.74 10.45
CA LYS A 145 -13.02 5.75 10.73
C LYS A 145 -12.40 6.90 11.52
N PRO A 146 -12.76 8.17 11.24
CA PRO A 146 -13.90 8.62 10.45
C PRO A 146 -13.64 8.80 8.93
N PHE A 147 -12.40 8.63 8.46
CA PHE A 147 -12.00 9.03 7.11
C PHE A 147 -12.58 8.13 6.01
N LEU A 148 -12.60 6.81 6.25
CA LEU A 148 -13.22 5.87 5.31
C LEU A 148 -14.63 5.48 5.80
N GLY A 149 -15.64 6.11 5.20
CA GLY A 149 -17.05 5.78 5.42
C GLY A 149 -17.48 4.54 4.63
N GLU A 150 -18.07 3.56 5.31
CA GLU A 150 -18.74 2.44 4.65
C GLU A 150 -20.21 2.80 4.45
N LYS A 151 -20.73 2.63 3.22
CA LYS A 151 -22.18 2.54 3.04
C LYS A 151 -22.65 1.30 3.80
N LYS A 152 -23.49 1.50 4.84
CA LYS A 152 -24.24 0.39 5.46
C LYS A 152 -24.99 -0.32 4.32
N LYS A 153 -24.91 -1.65 4.28
CA LYS A 153 -25.91 -2.42 3.53
C LYS A 153 -27.26 -2.03 4.12
N THR A 154 -28.09 -1.31 3.38
CA THR A 154 -29.52 -1.30 3.65
C THR A 154 -29.95 -2.75 3.50
N ASN A 155 -30.39 -3.38 4.58
CA ASN A 155 -31.03 -4.69 4.50
C ASN A 155 -32.21 -4.52 3.56
N SER A 156 -32.22 -5.29 2.48
CA SER A 156 -33.38 -5.39 1.59
C SER A 156 -34.57 -6.13 2.24
N ASP A 157 -34.55 -6.30 3.57
CA ASP A 157 -35.58 -6.99 4.36
C ASP A 157 -36.67 -6.03 4.87
N GLU A 158 -36.65 -4.74 4.50
CA GLU A 158 -37.76 -3.78 4.77
C GLU A 158 -38.59 -3.43 3.53
N LEU A 159 -38.47 -4.21 2.43
CA LEU A 159 -39.28 -4.04 1.22
C LEU A 159 -40.06 -5.29 0.79
N GLN A 160 -40.37 -6.20 1.73
CA GLN A 160 -41.38 -7.23 1.55
C GLN A 160 -42.34 -7.29 2.74
#